data_AF-A0A5D3FK69-F1
#
_entry.id   AF-A0A5D3FK69-F1
#
_cell.length_a   1.000
_cell.length_b   1.000
_cell.length_c   1.000
_cell.angle_alpha   90.00
_cell.angle_beta   90.00
_cell.angle_gamma   90.00
#
_symmetry.space_group_name_H-M   'P 1'
#
loop_
_entity.id
_entity.type
_entity.pdbx_description
1 polymer ?
#
loop_
_entity_poly.entity_id
_entity_poly.type
_entity_poly.pdbx_seq_one_letter_code
_entity_poly.pdbx_strand_id
1 'polypeptide(L)'
;MEFAGALRQAIQASGLTLERIRHRLGRRGLAVSVATLSYWQRGRSRPRSRAVVVALEEILQVPPGTLTELLDDPAPTAPQVRGGLAAGPPGTGERNRPARDLWPDPERYADLVGQLDRSGDHRLERLSIHDVFRLNEVRRSWTLSVRTVLRAAGDDIDRVVCVHQIAGARQPGNTVDGHPAGFSEDGAGPAGTAGASGVTASGVLAAADPAAATGQAPGGAATASATAGLSEVRYCRPGRIRAEGGMVAFELVFDRVLSAGDTAVVEYEIGPVDEPAYDSYDRRFAHPVHDYVAIIQFEGERLPARCYGYTAESSEAPRQRLGELWIGTSGSANIAVGAVRRGIVGIEWEWH
;
A
#
# COMPACT_ATOMS: atom_id res chain seq x y z
N MET A 1 -10.24 -5.56 -33.55
CA MET A 1 -10.04 -6.82 -32.79
C MET A 1 -9.31 -6.43 -31.51
N GLU A 2 -9.79 -6.79 -30.32
CA GLU A 2 -9.14 -6.40 -29.07
C GLU A 2 -7.76 -7.05 -28.89
N PHE A 3 -6.76 -6.30 -28.42
CA PHE A 3 -5.38 -6.76 -28.21
C PHE A 3 -5.28 -8.12 -27.51
N ALA A 4 -6.06 -8.33 -26.45
CA ALA A 4 -6.07 -9.58 -25.68
C ALA A 4 -6.54 -10.79 -26.50
N GLY A 5 -7.50 -10.59 -27.39
CA GLY A 5 -7.99 -11.61 -28.31
C GLY A 5 -6.94 -11.97 -29.37
N ALA A 6 -6.33 -10.95 -29.97
CA ALA A 6 -5.27 -11.11 -30.96
C ALA A 6 -4.04 -11.82 -30.38
N LEU A 7 -3.59 -11.41 -29.18
CA LEU A 7 -2.47 -12.05 -28.49
C LEU A 7 -2.77 -13.52 -28.13
N ARG A 8 -4.00 -13.82 -27.69
CA ARG A 8 -4.40 -15.19 -27.38
C ARG A 8 -4.38 -16.06 -28.63
N GLN A 9 -4.91 -15.58 -29.74
CA GLN A 9 -4.90 -16.28 -31.02
C GLN A 9 -3.46 -16.50 -31.53
N ALA A 10 -2.61 -15.48 -31.47
CA ALA A 10 -1.21 -15.59 -31.87
C ALA A 10 -0.45 -16.64 -31.05
N ILE A 11 -0.67 -16.71 -29.73
CA ILE A 11 -0.04 -17.71 -28.86
C ILE A 11 -0.55 -19.12 -29.13
N GLN A 12 -1.85 -19.28 -29.38
CA GLN A 12 -2.43 -20.57 -29.75
C GLN A 12 -1.88 -21.06 -31.11
N ALA A 13 -1.78 -20.16 -32.10
CA ALA A 13 -1.23 -20.47 -33.41
C ALA A 13 0.26 -20.78 -33.38
N SER A 14 1.04 -20.12 -32.51
CA SER A 14 2.48 -20.35 -32.40
C SER A 14 2.83 -21.64 -31.65
N GLY A 15 1.88 -22.27 -30.94
CA GLY A 15 2.10 -23.47 -30.11
C GLY A 15 3.09 -23.28 -28.95
N LEU A 16 3.39 -22.02 -28.57
CA LEU A 16 4.36 -21.72 -27.52
C LEU A 16 3.68 -21.60 -26.16
N THR A 17 4.30 -22.19 -25.14
CA THR A 17 3.88 -21.94 -23.75
C THR A 17 4.29 -20.55 -23.31
N LEU A 18 3.54 -19.96 -22.36
CA LEU A 18 3.88 -18.65 -21.78
C LEU A 18 5.27 -18.62 -21.14
N GLU A 19 5.69 -19.74 -20.54
CA GLU A 19 7.03 -19.93 -19.97
C GLU A 19 8.13 -19.82 -21.05
N ARG A 20 7.88 -20.40 -22.23
CA ARG A 20 8.80 -20.34 -23.38
C ARG A 20 8.85 -18.94 -23.99
N ILE A 21 7.72 -18.23 -24.02
CA ILE A 21 7.64 -16.83 -24.47
C ILE A 21 8.41 -15.92 -23.52
N ARG A 22 8.20 -16.04 -22.20
CA ARG A 22 9.00 -15.34 -21.18
C ARG A 22 10.49 -15.57 -21.41
N HIS A 23 10.90 -16.83 -21.54
CA HIS A 23 12.32 -17.17 -21.70
C HIS A 23 12.94 -16.53 -22.95
N ARG A 24 12.20 -16.49 -24.07
CA ARG A 24 12.66 -15.85 -25.31
C ARG A 24 12.72 -14.31 -25.21
N LEU A 25 11.78 -13.69 -24.51
CA LEU A 25 11.83 -12.25 -24.20
C LEU A 25 13.03 -11.92 -23.30
N GLY A 26 13.28 -12.74 -22.28
CA GLY A 26 14.43 -12.58 -21.37
C GLY A 26 15.78 -12.66 -22.09
N ARG A 27 15.93 -13.54 -23.09
CA ARG A 27 17.14 -13.61 -23.93
C ARG A 27 17.39 -12.35 -24.77
N ARG A 28 16.38 -11.49 -24.93
CA ARG A 28 16.44 -10.19 -25.62
C ARG A 28 16.53 -9.02 -24.64
N GLY A 29 16.76 -9.29 -23.35
CA GLY A 29 16.82 -8.26 -22.29
C GLY A 29 15.46 -7.71 -21.86
N LEU A 30 14.35 -8.32 -22.29
CA LEU A 30 13.00 -7.85 -22.00
C LEU A 30 12.37 -8.71 -20.89
N ALA A 31 12.42 -8.22 -19.65
CA ALA A 31 11.89 -8.93 -18.49
C ALA A 31 10.36 -8.82 -18.41
N VAL A 32 9.65 -9.90 -18.71
CA VAL A 32 8.18 -10.00 -18.61
C VAL A 32 7.80 -11.29 -17.90
N SER A 33 7.03 -11.22 -16.81
CA SER A 33 6.60 -12.43 -16.09
C SER A 33 5.53 -13.23 -16.85
N VAL A 34 5.40 -14.53 -16.54
CA VAL A 34 4.31 -15.35 -17.10
C VAL A 34 2.93 -14.86 -16.64
N ALA A 35 2.82 -14.35 -15.41
CA ALA A 35 1.59 -13.75 -14.91
C ALA A 35 1.18 -12.52 -15.74
N THR A 36 2.15 -11.69 -16.12
CA THR A 36 1.94 -10.52 -17.00
C THR A 36 1.44 -10.94 -18.39
N LEU A 37 2.08 -11.95 -19.02
CA LEU A 37 1.63 -12.50 -20.30
C LEU A 37 0.22 -13.10 -20.21
N SER A 38 -0.09 -13.80 -19.12
CA SER A 38 -1.41 -14.37 -18.86
C SER A 38 -2.47 -13.28 -18.67
N TYR A 39 -2.13 -12.18 -18.00
CA TYR A 39 -3.02 -11.05 -17.81
C TYR A 39 -3.29 -10.30 -19.12
N TRP A 40 -2.30 -10.18 -20.00
CA TRP A 40 -2.48 -9.64 -21.35
C TRP A 40 -3.42 -10.50 -22.20
N GLN A 41 -3.28 -11.83 -22.18
CA GLN A 41 -4.20 -12.74 -22.88
C GLN A 41 -5.65 -12.68 -22.39
N ARG A 42 -5.86 -12.31 -21.11
CA ARG A 42 -7.18 -12.17 -20.48
C ARG A 42 -7.73 -10.75 -20.52
N GLY A 43 -6.98 -9.79 -21.08
CA GLY A 43 -7.38 -8.37 -21.14
C GLY A 43 -7.41 -7.66 -19.79
N ARG A 44 -6.77 -8.22 -18.76
CA ARG A 44 -6.69 -7.63 -17.40
C ARG A 44 -5.63 -6.53 -17.29
N SER A 45 -4.68 -6.49 -18.21
CA SER A 45 -3.73 -5.41 -18.40
C SER A 45 -3.29 -5.36 -19.87
N ARG A 46 -2.64 -4.27 -20.29
CA ARG A 46 -2.06 -4.11 -21.62
C ARG A 46 -0.56 -3.81 -21.52
N PRO A 47 0.26 -4.27 -22.48
CA PRO A 47 1.67 -3.91 -22.52
C PRO A 47 1.83 -2.40 -22.72
N ARG A 48 2.67 -1.78 -21.87
CA ARG A 48 2.98 -0.34 -21.95
C ARG A 48 4.16 -0.04 -22.86
N SER A 49 4.96 -1.05 -23.22
CA SER A 49 6.15 -0.91 -24.04
C SER A 49 5.91 -1.49 -25.44
N ARG A 50 5.94 -0.63 -26.45
CA ARG A 50 5.88 -1.02 -27.86
C ARG A 50 7.00 -1.99 -28.23
N ALA A 51 8.20 -1.79 -27.67
CA ALA A 51 9.36 -2.66 -27.90
C ALA A 51 9.11 -4.11 -27.44
N VAL A 52 8.34 -4.31 -26.36
CA VAL A 52 7.96 -5.65 -25.89
C VAL A 52 6.96 -6.31 -26.84
N VAL A 53 6.04 -5.54 -27.40
CA VAL A 53 5.02 -6.06 -28.34
C VAL A 53 5.63 -6.40 -29.69
N VAL A 54 6.54 -5.57 -30.20
CA VAL A 54 7.32 -5.89 -31.40
C VAL A 54 8.12 -7.18 -31.21
N ALA A 55 8.79 -7.34 -30.06
CA ALA A 55 9.50 -8.59 -29.76
C ALA A 55 8.56 -9.80 -29.64
N LEU A 56 7.33 -9.61 -29.15
CA LEU A 56 6.31 -10.66 -29.11
C LEU A 56 5.86 -11.06 -30.53
N GLU A 57 5.64 -10.10 -31.43
CA GLU A 57 5.26 -10.40 -32.81
C GLU A 57 6.30 -11.29 -33.50
N GLU A 58 7.58 -10.96 -33.34
CA GLU A 58 8.68 -11.78 -33.82
C GLU A 58 8.73 -13.17 -33.16
N ILE A 59 8.54 -13.26 -31.83
CA ILE A 59 8.57 -14.54 -31.11
C ILE A 59 7.41 -15.45 -31.54
N LEU A 60 6.24 -14.87 -31.78
CA LEU A 60 5.01 -15.54 -32.18
C LEU A 60 4.92 -15.76 -33.70
N GLN A 61 5.87 -15.21 -34.47
CA GLN A 61 5.92 -15.30 -35.94
C GLN A 61 4.66 -14.75 -36.62
N VAL A 62 4.11 -13.67 -36.06
CA VAL A 62 3.00 -12.92 -36.69
C VAL A 62 3.56 -11.73 -37.49
N PRO A 63 2.85 -11.24 -38.52
CA PRO A 63 3.29 -10.09 -39.28
C PRO A 63 3.58 -8.87 -38.38
N PRO A 64 4.66 -8.10 -38.62
CA PRO A 64 4.94 -6.89 -37.86
C PRO A 64 3.73 -5.94 -37.90
N GLY A 65 3.39 -5.33 -36.77
CA GLY A 65 2.24 -4.44 -36.65
C GLY A 65 0.94 -5.12 -36.21
N THR A 66 0.82 -6.46 -36.32
CA THR A 66 -0.41 -7.20 -36.00
C THR A 66 -0.94 -6.96 -34.58
N LEU A 67 -0.05 -6.88 -33.60
CA LEU A 67 -0.38 -6.60 -32.19
C LEU A 67 -0.05 -5.16 -31.81
N THR A 68 0.90 -4.56 -32.51
CA THR A 68 1.42 -3.23 -32.22
C THR A 68 0.45 -2.13 -32.66
N GLU A 69 -0.22 -2.27 -33.81
CA GLU A 69 -1.25 -1.33 -34.28
C GLU A 69 -2.50 -1.38 -33.39
N LEU A 70 -2.75 -2.52 -32.74
CA LEU A 70 -3.81 -2.66 -31.73
C LEU A 70 -3.51 -1.92 -30.41
N LEU A 71 -2.31 -1.33 -30.27
CA LEU A 71 -1.98 -0.39 -29.22
C LEU A 71 -2.31 1.07 -29.61
N ASP A 72 -2.46 1.36 -30.90
CA ASP A 72 -2.58 2.71 -31.47
C ASP A 72 -4.03 3.11 -31.83
N ASP A 73 -5.00 2.19 -31.73
CA ASP A 73 -6.41 2.46 -32.03
C ASP A 73 -6.99 3.49 -31.02
N PRO A 74 -7.38 4.70 -31.47
CA PRO A 74 -7.88 5.75 -30.59
C PRO A 74 -9.31 5.38 -30.17
N ALA A 75 -9.48 4.98 -28.91
CA ALA A 75 -10.81 4.72 -28.39
C ALA A 75 -11.71 5.97 -28.54
N PRO A 76 -12.90 5.85 -29.18
CA PRO A 76 -13.89 6.92 -29.20
C PRO A 76 -14.32 7.23 -27.76
N THR A 77 -14.53 8.52 -27.47
CA THR A 77 -15.01 9.11 -26.20
C THR A 77 -15.22 8.10 -25.08
N ALA A 78 -14.25 8.05 -24.16
CA ALA A 78 -14.18 7.12 -23.04
C ALA A 78 -15.57 6.81 -22.43
N PRO A 79 -16.09 5.58 -22.62
CA PRO A 79 -17.05 5.02 -21.70
C PRO A 79 -16.33 4.79 -20.37
N GLN A 80 -17.00 5.10 -19.26
CA GLN A 80 -16.51 4.92 -17.90
C GLN A 80 -15.79 3.58 -17.72
N VAL A 81 -14.51 3.64 -17.34
CA VAL A 81 -13.71 2.47 -16.96
C VAL A 81 -14.37 1.83 -15.73
N ARG A 82 -15.06 0.69 -15.91
CA ARG A 82 -15.38 -0.20 -14.80
C ARG A 82 -14.09 -0.86 -14.31
N GLY A 83 -13.42 -0.25 -13.34
CA GLY A 83 -12.31 -0.87 -12.60
C GLY A 83 -11.19 0.06 -12.16
N GLY A 84 -11.17 1.32 -12.59
CA GLY A 84 -10.35 2.37 -11.98
C GLY A 84 -11.30 3.34 -11.29
N LEU A 85 -11.22 3.42 -9.97
CA LEU A 85 -12.06 4.35 -9.23
C LEU A 85 -11.53 5.75 -9.50
N ALA A 86 -12.15 6.48 -10.41
CA ALA A 86 -11.88 7.90 -10.57
C ALA A 86 -12.48 8.62 -9.36
N ALA A 87 -11.70 9.45 -8.67
CA ALA A 87 -12.25 10.45 -7.77
C ALA A 87 -13.24 11.33 -8.60
N GLY A 88 -14.41 11.62 -8.05
CA GLY A 88 -15.55 12.23 -8.76
C GLY A 88 -15.27 13.56 -9.48
N PRO A 89 -16.27 14.09 -10.22
CA PRO A 89 -16.14 15.36 -10.92
C PRO A 89 -15.87 16.53 -9.96
N PRO A 90 -15.15 17.58 -10.39
CA PRO A 90 -14.73 18.66 -9.51
C PRO A 90 -15.90 19.45 -8.93
N GLY A 91 -15.96 19.56 -7.61
CA GLY A 91 -16.73 20.60 -6.93
C GLY A 91 -16.11 21.99 -7.16
N THR A 92 -16.93 23.01 -7.40
CA THR A 92 -16.51 24.40 -7.65
C THR A 92 -15.66 25.02 -6.53
N GLY A 93 -15.62 24.42 -5.33
CA GLY A 93 -14.79 24.82 -4.18
C GLY A 93 -13.49 24.04 -3.96
N GLU A 94 -13.09 23.14 -4.87
CA GLU A 94 -11.89 22.27 -4.69
C GLU A 94 -10.54 23.01 -4.76
N ARG A 95 -10.49 24.15 -5.46
CA ARG A 95 -9.22 24.81 -5.81
C ARG A 95 -8.49 25.50 -4.66
N ASN A 96 -9.12 25.65 -3.48
CA ASN A 96 -8.55 26.49 -2.41
C ASN A 96 -8.64 25.90 -0.99
N ARG A 97 -8.83 24.59 -0.84
CA ARG A 97 -8.90 23.96 0.49
C ARG A 97 -7.50 23.72 1.08
N PRO A 98 -7.21 24.22 2.29
CA PRO A 98 -5.87 24.12 2.88
C PRO A 98 -5.54 22.69 3.29
N ALA A 99 -4.32 22.22 3.05
CA ALA A 99 -3.91 20.82 3.30
C ALA A 99 -4.18 20.31 4.73
N ARG A 100 -4.24 21.23 5.72
CA ARG A 100 -4.56 20.94 7.12
C ARG A 100 -5.94 20.30 7.33
N ASP A 101 -6.92 20.58 6.47
CA ASP A 101 -8.27 20.01 6.58
C ASP A 101 -8.30 18.50 6.30
N LEU A 102 -7.23 17.92 5.75
CA LEU A 102 -7.13 16.47 5.57
C LEU A 102 -6.90 15.76 6.91
N TRP A 103 -6.52 16.48 7.96
CA TRP A 103 -6.07 15.93 9.23
C TRP A 103 -7.13 16.12 10.31
N PRO A 104 -7.31 15.17 11.25
CA PRO A 104 -8.29 15.30 12.33
C PRO A 104 -8.04 16.50 13.24
N ASP A 105 -6.79 16.93 13.38
CA ASP A 105 -6.39 18.11 14.13
C ASP A 105 -5.60 19.05 13.19
N PRO A 106 -6.30 20.00 12.52
CA PRO A 106 -5.67 20.88 11.53
C PRO A 106 -4.61 21.82 12.10
N GLU A 107 -4.79 22.28 13.34
CA GLU A 107 -3.83 23.19 13.99
C GLU A 107 -2.59 22.44 14.43
N ARG A 108 -2.74 21.24 15.02
CA ARG A 108 -1.59 20.38 15.32
C ARG A 108 -0.84 19.96 14.05
N TYR A 109 -1.56 19.70 12.95
CA TYR A 109 -0.89 19.47 11.67
C TYR A 109 -0.07 20.70 11.25
N ALA A 110 -0.64 21.91 11.33
CA ALA A 110 0.04 23.15 10.96
C ALA A 110 1.28 23.41 11.82
N ASP A 111 1.21 23.19 13.13
CA ASP A 111 2.32 23.33 14.06
C ASP A 111 3.43 22.30 13.79
N LEU A 112 3.06 21.05 13.55
CA LEU A 112 4.01 19.96 13.25
C LEU A 112 4.79 20.24 11.97
N VAL A 113 4.08 20.63 10.91
CA VAL A 113 4.70 20.86 9.61
C VAL A 113 5.39 22.22 9.49
N GLY A 114 5.04 23.20 10.33
CA GLY A 114 5.73 24.49 10.43
C GLY A 114 7.17 24.37 10.96
N GLN A 115 7.50 23.23 11.59
CA GLN A 115 8.85 22.92 12.07
C GLN A 115 9.75 22.29 11.01
N LEU A 116 9.23 22.02 9.80
CA LEU A 116 9.92 21.35 8.71
C LEU A 116 10.10 22.29 7.50
N ASP A 117 11.13 22.03 6.69
CA ASP A 117 11.36 22.79 5.46
C ASP A 117 10.54 22.21 4.31
N ARG A 118 9.50 22.96 3.94
CA ARG A 118 8.52 22.63 2.89
C ARG A 118 8.64 23.51 1.66
N SER A 119 9.68 24.33 1.59
CA SER A 119 9.86 25.34 0.54
C SER A 119 9.82 24.72 -0.86
N GLY A 120 10.32 23.49 -1.04
CA GLY A 120 10.30 22.75 -2.30
C GLY A 120 9.04 21.94 -2.61
N ASP A 121 8.17 21.68 -1.63
CA ASP A 121 7.08 20.68 -1.75
C ASP A 121 6.10 20.95 -2.90
N HIS A 122 5.80 22.23 -3.15
CA HIS A 122 4.86 22.69 -4.17
C HIS A 122 5.45 22.61 -5.59
N ARG A 123 6.78 22.47 -5.70
CA ARG A 123 7.52 22.29 -6.96
C ARG A 123 7.83 20.82 -7.23
N LEU A 124 7.26 19.90 -6.45
CA LEU A 124 7.37 18.46 -6.66
C LEU A 124 6.05 17.89 -7.19
N GLU A 125 6.10 17.44 -8.44
CA GLU A 125 5.06 16.61 -9.04
C GLU A 125 5.21 15.17 -8.55
N ARG A 126 4.09 14.56 -8.11
CA ARG A 126 4.08 13.18 -7.62
C ARG A 126 3.56 12.28 -8.72
N LEU A 127 4.46 11.49 -9.31
CA LEU A 127 4.12 10.59 -10.41
C LEU A 127 3.42 9.34 -9.86
N SER A 128 3.98 8.71 -8.82
CA SER A 128 3.32 7.58 -8.19
C SER A 128 3.58 7.46 -6.71
N ILE A 129 2.62 6.89 -5.99
CA ILE A 129 2.76 6.49 -4.59
C ILE A 129 2.26 5.06 -4.44
N HIS A 130 3.08 4.19 -3.89
CA HIS A 130 2.71 2.81 -3.55
C HIS A 130 2.87 2.58 -2.06
N ASP A 131 1.78 2.19 -1.42
CA ASP A 131 1.73 1.84 0.00
C ASP A 131 1.51 0.35 0.18
N VAL A 132 2.27 -0.24 1.10
CA VAL A 132 2.02 -1.58 1.64
C VAL A 132 1.87 -1.45 3.14
N PHE A 133 0.63 -1.56 3.60
CA PHE A 133 0.27 -1.56 5.01
C PHE A 133 0.12 -3.00 5.49
N ARG A 134 0.92 -3.40 6.49
CA ARG A 134 0.89 -4.76 7.05
C ARG A 134 0.31 -4.74 8.43
N LEU A 135 -0.68 -5.58 8.66
CA LEU A 135 -1.38 -5.70 9.94
C LEU A 135 -1.07 -7.05 10.58
N ASN A 136 -0.51 -7.03 11.79
CA ASN A 136 -0.17 -8.25 12.54
C ASN A 136 -1.39 -8.91 13.21
N GLU A 137 -1.28 -10.23 13.46
CA GLU A 137 -2.33 -11.19 13.84
C GLU A 137 -3.21 -10.78 15.05
N VAL A 138 -2.65 -10.03 16.00
CA VAL A 138 -3.37 -9.60 17.22
C VAL A 138 -4.01 -8.20 17.06
N ARG A 139 -3.98 -7.61 15.84
CA ARG A 139 -4.31 -6.19 15.57
C ARG A 139 -3.54 -5.19 16.42
N ARG A 140 -2.47 -5.61 17.10
CA ARG A 140 -1.74 -4.78 18.07
C ARG A 140 -0.62 -3.97 17.44
N SER A 141 -0.18 -4.35 16.25
CA SER A 141 0.84 -3.60 15.55
C SER A 141 0.73 -3.66 14.05
N TRP A 142 1.31 -2.67 13.40
CA TRP A 142 1.34 -2.55 11.95
C TRP A 142 2.65 -1.92 11.48
N THR A 143 2.97 -2.17 10.21
CA THR A 143 4.04 -1.48 9.48
C THR A 143 3.48 -0.88 8.19
N LEU A 144 4.12 0.18 7.71
CA LEU A 144 3.78 0.82 6.45
C LEU A 144 5.06 1.02 5.63
N SER A 145 5.19 0.31 4.52
CA SER A 145 6.23 0.57 3.53
C SER A 145 5.68 1.50 2.44
N VAL A 146 6.39 2.59 2.14
CA VAL A 146 6.00 3.58 1.13
C VAL A 146 7.09 3.71 0.08
N ARG A 147 6.69 3.72 -1.19
CA ARG A 147 7.52 4.16 -2.33
C ARG A 147 6.85 5.33 -3.03
N THR A 148 7.57 6.42 -3.21
CA THR A 148 7.10 7.59 -3.97
C THR A 148 8.06 7.92 -5.09
N VAL A 149 7.53 8.17 -6.30
CA VAL A 149 8.28 8.69 -7.44
C VAL A 149 7.88 10.15 -7.67
N LEU A 150 8.87 11.02 -7.70
CA LEU A 150 8.73 12.46 -7.82
C LEU A 150 9.38 12.96 -9.11
N ARG A 151 8.85 14.07 -9.63
CA ARG A 151 9.50 14.90 -10.64
C ARG A 151 9.59 16.33 -10.12
N ALA A 152 10.76 16.95 -10.25
CA ALA A 152 10.94 18.36 -9.98
C ALA A 152 10.31 19.20 -11.10
N ALA A 153 9.41 20.11 -10.75
CA ALA A 153 8.81 21.10 -11.65
C ALA A 153 9.59 22.43 -11.65
N GLY A 154 10.61 22.57 -10.81
CA GLY A 154 11.50 23.73 -10.72
C GLY A 154 12.86 23.33 -10.16
N ASP A 155 13.79 24.28 -10.10
CA ASP A 155 15.17 24.06 -9.68
C ASP A 155 15.37 24.16 -8.16
N ASP A 156 16.54 23.74 -7.70
CA ASP A 156 17.02 23.88 -6.33
C ASP A 156 16.09 23.19 -5.31
N ILE A 157 15.66 21.97 -5.62
CA ILE A 157 14.86 21.14 -4.70
C ILE A 157 15.75 20.04 -4.13
N ASP A 158 15.96 20.03 -2.82
CA ASP A 158 16.85 19.07 -2.15
C ASP A 158 16.12 18.11 -1.21
N ARG A 159 14.81 18.28 -1.00
CA ARG A 159 14.03 17.45 -0.07
C ARG A 159 12.53 17.41 -0.39
N VAL A 160 11.85 16.48 0.28
CA VAL A 160 10.38 16.40 0.36
C VAL A 160 9.95 16.15 1.80
N VAL A 161 8.81 16.74 2.22
CA VAL A 161 8.21 16.45 3.52
C VAL A 161 7.10 15.41 3.41
N CYS A 162 7.18 14.39 4.27
CA CYS A 162 6.18 13.34 4.43
C CYS A 162 5.50 13.48 5.79
N VAL A 163 4.19 13.24 5.83
CA VAL A 163 3.39 13.24 7.06
C VAL A 163 2.50 12.02 7.07
N HIS A 164 2.44 11.34 8.22
CA HIS A 164 1.64 10.13 8.43
C HIS A 164 0.94 10.19 9.77
N GLN A 165 -0.23 9.57 9.82
CA GLN A 165 -0.89 9.28 11.07
C GLN A 165 -0.39 7.92 11.58
N ILE A 166 0.22 7.92 12.76
CA ILE A 166 0.76 6.73 13.42
C ILE A 166 -0.09 6.29 14.62
N ALA A 167 -0.87 7.20 15.19
CA ALA A 167 -1.88 6.88 16.19
C ALA A 167 -3.23 7.38 15.71
N GLY A 168 -4.30 6.63 15.94
CA GLY A 168 -5.60 7.18 15.64
C GLY A 168 -5.96 8.30 16.60
N ALA A 169 -6.43 9.41 16.05
CA ALA A 169 -7.24 10.32 16.81
C ALA A 169 -8.47 9.52 17.29
N ARG A 170 -8.65 9.42 18.60
CA ARG A 170 -9.87 8.86 19.19
C ARG A 170 -11.04 9.66 18.65
N GLN A 171 -11.80 9.11 17.70
CA GLN A 171 -13.03 9.74 17.24
C GLN A 171 -14.03 9.65 18.40
N PRO A 172 -14.52 10.78 18.94
CA PRO A 172 -15.56 10.73 19.95
C PRO A 172 -16.85 10.22 19.30
N GLY A 173 -17.28 9.03 19.71
CA GLY A 173 -18.65 8.56 19.60
C GLY A 173 -19.09 8.13 18.19
N ASN A 174 -18.85 6.87 17.83
CA ASN A 174 -19.98 6.06 17.36
C ASN A 174 -20.45 5.21 18.54
N THR A 175 -20.90 5.90 19.58
CA THR A 175 -21.74 5.30 20.63
C THR A 175 -23.02 4.92 19.90
N VAL A 176 -23.19 3.63 19.59
CA VAL A 176 -24.54 3.11 19.42
C VAL A 176 -25.11 3.15 20.83
N ASP A 177 -25.81 4.25 21.15
CA ASP A 177 -26.54 4.39 22.40
C ASP A 177 -27.42 3.16 22.61
N GLY A 178 -27.16 2.46 23.71
CA GLY A 178 -28.02 1.41 24.19
C GLY A 178 -29.33 2.00 24.72
N HIS A 179 -30.37 1.17 24.70
CA HIS A 179 -31.40 1.12 25.75
C HIS A 179 -32.13 -0.25 25.68
N PRO A 180 -32.89 -0.67 26.72
CA PRO A 180 -32.56 -1.87 27.48
C PRO A 180 -33.75 -2.84 27.59
N ALA A 181 -33.46 -4.08 28.00
CA ALA A 181 -34.37 -4.96 28.74
C ALA A 181 -33.46 -6.12 29.21
N GLY A 182 -33.17 -6.32 30.49
CA GLY A 182 -34.10 -6.32 31.61
C GLY A 182 -34.77 -7.69 31.67
N PHE A 183 -34.08 -8.70 32.20
CA PHE A 183 -34.68 -9.78 32.99
C PHE A 183 -33.60 -10.41 33.89
N SER A 184 -33.89 -10.39 35.18
CA SER A 184 -33.16 -11.02 36.28
C SER A 184 -33.76 -12.39 36.61
N GLU A 185 -33.07 -13.08 37.52
CA GLU A 185 -33.46 -14.28 38.29
C GLU A 185 -33.22 -15.61 37.57
N ASP A 186 -32.76 -16.69 38.20
CA ASP A 186 -32.08 -16.98 39.47
C ASP A 186 -31.75 -18.48 39.36
N GLY A 187 -30.75 -18.99 40.08
CA GLY A 187 -30.62 -20.45 40.23
C GLY A 187 -29.24 -20.98 40.60
N ALA A 188 -29.04 -21.21 41.89
CA ALA A 188 -27.84 -21.77 42.49
C ALA A 188 -27.76 -23.32 42.43
N GLY A 189 -26.56 -23.82 42.07
CA GLY A 189 -25.85 -25.03 42.56
C GLY A 189 -26.49 -26.44 42.48
N PRO A 190 -25.79 -27.53 42.87
CA PRO A 190 -24.38 -27.64 43.29
C PRO A 190 -23.59 -28.84 42.67
N ALA A 191 -22.28 -28.85 43.00
CA ALA A 191 -21.29 -29.93 43.16
C ALA A 191 -21.53 -31.38 42.65
N GLY A 192 -20.49 -31.94 42.03
CA GLY A 192 -20.27 -33.38 41.86
C GLY A 192 -18.79 -33.71 41.59
N THR A 193 -18.19 -34.47 42.49
CA THR A 193 -16.77 -34.84 42.61
C THR A 193 -16.41 -36.19 41.96
N ALA A 194 -15.12 -36.31 41.59
CA ALA A 194 -14.21 -37.48 41.74
C ALA A 194 -14.05 -38.56 40.62
N GLY A 195 -12.77 -38.91 40.40
CA GLY A 195 -12.24 -40.19 39.86
C GLY A 195 -11.29 -40.01 38.66
N ALA A 196 -9.95 -39.88 38.79
CA ALA A 196 -8.92 -40.94 39.01
C ALA A 196 -8.92 -42.01 37.89
N SER A 197 -7.84 -42.50 37.25
CA SER A 197 -6.38 -42.54 37.46
C SER A 197 -5.68 -43.22 36.25
N GLY A 198 -4.33 -43.08 36.16
CA GLY A 198 -3.39 -43.97 35.43
C GLY A 198 -2.57 -43.23 34.34
N VAL A 199 -1.30 -42.81 34.52
CA VAL A 199 -0.03 -43.54 34.78
C VAL A 199 0.20 -44.65 33.75
N THR A 200 1.15 -44.56 32.79
CA THR A 200 2.60 -44.86 32.87
C THR A 200 3.32 -44.22 31.64
N ALA A 201 4.44 -43.49 31.75
CA ALA A 201 5.86 -43.87 31.95
C ALA A 201 6.72 -43.88 30.67
N SER A 202 7.78 -43.06 30.72
CA SER A 202 9.17 -43.26 30.24
C SER A 202 9.50 -43.54 28.77
N GLY A 203 10.43 -42.74 28.25
CA GLY A 203 11.19 -43.01 27.03
C GLY A 203 12.24 -41.95 26.71
N VAL A 204 13.34 -41.97 27.46
CA VAL A 204 14.57 -41.17 27.27
C VAL A 204 15.27 -41.54 25.96
N LEU A 205 15.82 -40.55 25.23
CA LEU A 205 17.19 -40.63 24.69
C LEU A 205 17.70 -39.26 24.22
N ALA A 206 18.69 -38.78 24.97
CA ALA A 206 19.58 -37.69 24.61
C ALA A 206 20.60 -38.14 23.56
N ALA A 207 21.08 -37.20 22.76
CA ALA A 207 22.48 -37.15 22.35
C ALA A 207 22.84 -35.71 22.03
N ALA A 208 23.67 -35.13 22.90
CA ALA A 208 24.36 -33.87 22.70
C ALA A 208 25.77 -34.14 22.15
N ASP A 209 26.19 -33.22 21.26
CA ASP A 209 27.49 -32.51 21.27
C ASP A 209 28.78 -33.26 20.79
N PRO A 210 29.95 -32.58 20.56
CA PRO A 210 30.26 -31.11 20.62
C PRO A 210 31.32 -30.55 19.61
N ALA A 211 31.59 -29.24 19.77
CA ALA A 211 32.90 -28.53 19.71
C ALA A 211 33.41 -27.98 18.35
N ALA A 212 33.99 -26.78 18.21
CA ALA A 212 34.57 -25.77 19.14
C ALA A 212 34.57 -24.37 18.46
N ALA A 213 34.07 -23.30 19.11
CA ALA A 213 34.78 -22.30 19.94
C ALA A 213 35.85 -21.47 19.20
N THR A 214 35.66 -20.16 19.03
CA THR A 214 36.14 -19.06 19.91
C THR A 214 35.61 -17.75 19.30
N GLY A 215 35.20 -16.68 19.97
CA GLY A 215 35.31 -16.23 21.36
C GLY A 215 35.64 -14.73 21.33
N GLN A 216 34.64 -13.83 21.41
CA GLN A 216 34.84 -12.46 21.90
C GLN A 216 33.52 -11.77 22.29
N ALA A 217 33.42 -11.37 23.55
CA ALA A 217 32.57 -10.31 24.10
C ALA A 217 33.53 -9.27 24.73
N PRO A 218 33.14 -8.03 25.09
CA PRO A 218 31.78 -7.54 25.35
C PRO A 218 31.48 -6.11 24.83
N GLY A 219 30.22 -5.69 24.95
CA GLY A 219 29.78 -4.30 24.73
C GLY A 219 28.28 -4.32 24.46
N GLY A 220 27.42 -3.89 25.40
CA GLY A 220 27.31 -2.49 25.78
C GLY A 220 26.10 -1.94 25.03
N ALA A 221 25.03 -1.67 25.77
CA ALA A 221 23.73 -1.18 25.32
C ALA A 221 23.74 -0.40 23.98
N ALA A 222 23.10 -0.97 22.96
CA ALA A 222 22.48 -0.18 21.92
C ALA A 222 21.00 -0.02 22.31
N THR A 223 20.73 1.00 23.12
CA THR A 223 19.43 1.66 23.14
C THR A 223 19.04 1.95 21.70
N ALA A 224 18.17 1.12 21.13
CA ALA A 224 17.39 1.48 19.96
C ALA A 224 16.53 2.67 20.38
N SER A 225 17.05 3.87 20.19
CA SER A 225 16.24 5.06 20.19
C SER A 225 15.28 4.90 19.02
N ALA A 226 14.08 4.39 19.29
CA ALA A 226 13.01 4.33 18.32
C ALA A 226 12.80 5.76 17.81
N THR A 227 13.21 6.01 16.57
CA THR A 227 13.09 7.32 15.92
C THR A 227 11.63 7.53 15.55
N ALA A 228 10.79 7.75 16.55
CA ALA A 228 9.36 8.08 16.50
C ALA A 228 8.64 7.65 15.20
N GLY A 229 8.66 6.35 14.89
CA GLY A 229 7.91 5.76 13.79
C GLY A 229 8.68 5.46 12.50
N LEU A 230 9.80 6.11 12.15
CA LEU A 230 10.54 5.86 10.89
C LEU A 230 11.66 4.82 11.11
N SER A 231 11.59 3.67 10.43
CA SER A 231 12.50 2.53 10.67
C SER A 231 13.50 2.23 9.56
N GLU A 232 13.13 2.44 8.29
CA GLU A 232 14.01 2.23 7.14
C GLU A 232 13.85 3.37 6.13
N VAL A 233 14.93 3.77 5.44
CA VAL A 233 14.93 4.78 4.38
C VAL A 233 15.88 4.35 3.26
N ARG A 234 15.43 4.46 1.99
CA ARG A 234 16.24 4.18 0.79
C ARG A 234 16.13 5.31 -0.24
N TYR A 235 17.19 5.49 -1.02
CA TYR A 235 17.31 6.50 -2.11
C TYR A 235 17.23 7.97 -1.66
N CYS A 236 17.31 8.20 -0.36
CA CYS A 236 17.32 9.51 0.29
C CYS A 236 17.88 9.36 1.71
N ARG A 237 18.04 10.48 2.41
CA ARG A 237 18.50 10.53 3.80
C ARG A 237 17.44 11.18 4.68
N PRO A 238 17.19 10.66 5.88
CA PRO A 238 16.29 11.31 6.82
C PRO A 238 16.86 12.67 7.24
N GLY A 239 16.03 13.71 7.17
CA GLY A 239 16.30 15.04 7.71
C GLY A 239 15.69 15.21 9.10
N ARG A 240 15.04 16.36 9.36
CA ARG A 240 14.30 16.54 10.62
C ARG A 240 13.11 15.60 10.69
N ILE A 241 12.91 15.02 11.87
CA ILE A 241 11.77 14.17 12.21
C ILE A 241 11.05 14.81 13.41
N ARG A 242 9.73 14.87 13.35
CA ARG A 242 8.85 15.38 14.39
C ARG A 242 7.69 14.43 14.58
N ALA A 243 7.31 14.17 15.82
CA ALA A 243 6.13 13.40 16.14
C ALA A 243 5.34 14.13 17.21
N GLU A 244 4.05 14.29 16.96
CA GLU A 244 3.16 15.00 17.87
C GLU A 244 1.72 14.53 17.69
N GLY A 245 1.05 14.22 18.80
CA GLY A 245 -0.38 13.90 18.85
C GLY A 245 -0.84 12.86 17.84
N GLY A 246 -0.06 11.78 17.69
CA GLY A 246 -0.39 10.67 16.81
C GLY A 246 0.00 10.84 15.35
N MET A 247 0.68 11.93 15.00
CA MET A 247 1.26 12.14 13.69
C MET A 247 2.78 12.05 13.77
N VAL A 248 3.40 11.59 12.69
CA VAL A 248 4.82 11.73 12.42
C VAL A 248 5.00 12.51 11.13
N ALA A 249 5.90 13.48 11.15
CA ALA A 249 6.31 14.24 9.98
C ALA A 249 7.84 14.22 9.87
N PHE A 250 8.35 14.04 8.67
CA PHE A 250 9.79 13.99 8.45
C PHE A 250 10.19 14.52 7.07
N GLU A 251 11.38 15.13 7.04
CA GLU A 251 12.06 15.51 5.81
C GLU A 251 12.81 14.30 5.25
N LEU A 252 12.73 14.10 3.93
CA LEU A 252 13.60 13.20 3.19
C LEU A 252 14.47 14.04 2.26
N VAL A 253 15.75 14.11 2.56
CA VAL A 253 16.75 14.84 1.79
C VAL A 253 17.25 13.96 0.66
N PHE A 254 17.18 14.45 -0.58
CA PHE A 254 17.65 13.75 -1.76
C PHE A 254 19.19 13.66 -1.77
N ASP A 255 19.75 12.66 -2.45
CA ASP A 255 21.21 12.50 -2.57
C ASP A 255 21.87 13.57 -3.44
N ARG A 256 21.07 14.38 -4.13
CA ARG A 256 21.48 15.54 -4.93
C ARG A 256 20.38 16.60 -4.93
N VAL A 257 20.75 17.84 -5.18
CA VAL A 257 19.81 18.91 -5.52
C VAL A 257 19.22 18.62 -6.90
N LEU A 258 17.89 18.69 -7.03
CA LEU A 258 17.15 18.43 -8.26
C LEU A 258 16.94 19.72 -9.05
N SER A 259 17.11 19.62 -10.37
CA SER A 259 16.71 20.64 -11.34
C SER A 259 15.36 20.31 -11.96
N ALA A 260 14.74 21.28 -12.62
CA ALA A 260 13.48 21.06 -13.33
C ALA A 260 13.58 19.88 -14.30
N GLY A 261 12.61 18.97 -14.23
CA GLY A 261 12.54 17.75 -15.03
C GLY A 261 13.22 16.54 -14.40
N ASP A 262 14.13 16.72 -13.44
CA ASP A 262 14.77 15.60 -12.73
C ASP A 262 13.74 14.75 -11.98
N THR A 263 14.06 13.46 -11.86
CA THR A 263 13.28 12.52 -11.06
C THR A 263 14.02 12.11 -9.79
N ALA A 264 13.23 11.81 -8.76
CA ALA A 264 13.71 11.22 -7.53
C ALA A 264 12.76 10.08 -7.11
N VAL A 265 13.33 9.06 -6.47
CA VAL A 265 12.59 8.01 -5.80
C VAL A 265 12.90 8.13 -4.32
N VAL A 266 11.88 8.05 -3.48
CA VAL A 266 12.04 7.92 -2.05
C VAL A 266 11.31 6.69 -1.56
N GLU A 267 11.96 5.95 -0.67
CA GLU A 267 11.38 4.81 0.00
C GLU A 267 11.63 4.90 1.49
N TYR A 268 10.61 4.52 2.26
CA TYR A 268 10.74 4.43 3.70
C TYR A 268 9.76 3.44 4.30
N GLU A 269 10.05 3.02 5.52
CA GLU A 269 9.17 2.22 6.34
C GLU A 269 8.80 2.95 7.64
N ILE A 270 7.54 2.83 8.03
CA ILE A 270 7.02 3.26 9.32
C ILE A 270 6.64 2.04 10.15
N GLY A 271 6.97 2.07 11.45
CA GLY A 271 6.66 1.03 12.41
C GLY A 271 7.83 0.07 12.69
N PRO A 272 7.60 -0.99 13.48
CA PRO A 272 6.31 -1.41 14.01
C PRO A 272 5.71 -0.36 14.96
N VAL A 273 4.42 -0.08 14.79
CA VAL A 273 3.67 0.78 15.70
C VAL A 273 2.75 -0.12 16.53
N ASP A 274 3.00 -0.20 17.84
CA ASP A 274 2.25 -1.05 18.78
C ASP A 274 0.94 -0.37 19.26
N GLU A 275 0.17 0.15 18.33
CA GLU A 275 -1.17 0.66 18.57
C GLU A 275 -2.19 -0.18 17.82
N PRO A 276 -3.40 -0.37 18.39
CA PRO A 276 -4.45 -1.10 17.70
C PRO A 276 -4.70 -0.44 16.35
N ALA A 277 -4.45 -1.17 15.26
CA ALA A 277 -4.79 -0.66 13.95
C ALA A 277 -6.30 -0.49 13.91
N TYR A 278 -6.72 0.68 13.46
CA TYR A 278 -8.11 0.95 13.18
C TYR A 278 -8.59 0.00 12.09
N ASP A 279 -9.90 -0.19 11.99
CA ASP A 279 -10.53 -0.97 10.94
C ASP A 279 -10.44 -0.27 9.55
N SER A 280 -9.42 0.56 9.35
CA SER A 280 -9.10 1.24 8.11
C SER A 280 -7.66 1.75 8.06
N TYR A 281 -7.13 1.84 6.85
CA TYR A 281 -5.92 2.59 6.50
C TYR A 281 -6.27 3.63 5.43
N ASP A 282 -5.69 4.81 5.50
CA ASP A 282 -5.82 5.84 4.47
C ASP A 282 -4.56 6.65 4.22
N ARG A 283 -4.44 7.13 2.98
CA ARG A 283 -3.46 8.13 2.59
C ARG A 283 -4.15 9.47 2.35
N ARG A 284 -3.51 10.52 2.85
CA ARG A 284 -3.88 11.91 2.66
C ARG A 284 -3.02 12.54 1.56
N PHE A 285 -3.67 13.07 0.54
CA PHE A 285 -3.06 13.69 -0.63
C PHE A 285 -3.18 15.21 -0.51
N ALA A 286 -2.13 15.86 -0.01
CA ALA A 286 -2.06 17.33 -0.01
C ALA A 286 -1.88 17.91 -1.43
N HIS A 287 -1.35 17.10 -2.35
CA HIS A 287 -1.08 17.45 -3.74
C HIS A 287 -1.59 16.34 -4.66
N PRO A 288 -1.94 16.65 -5.92
CA PRO A 288 -2.32 15.64 -6.91
C PRO A 288 -1.21 14.60 -7.16
N VAL A 289 -1.61 13.38 -7.49
CA VAL A 289 -0.73 12.24 -7.83
C VAL A 289 -1.25 11.54 -9.07
N HIS A 290 -0.38 11.13 -10.01
CA HIS A 290 -0.86 10.44 -11.22
C HIS A 290 -1.38 9.04 -10.92
N ASP A 291 -0.63 8.24 -10.16
CA ASP A 291 -1.02 6.88 -9.81
C ASP A 291 -0.84 6.60 -8.31
N TYR A 292 -1.89 6.12 -7.66
CA TYR A 292 -1.84 5.63 -6.29
C TYR A 292 -2.22 4.16 -6.21
N VAL A 293 -1.45 3.40 -5.44
CA VAL A 293 -1.77 2.02 -5.07
C VAL A 293 -1.63 1.85 -3.57
N ALA A 294 -2.63 1.25 -2.94
CA ALA A 294 -2.54 0.76 -1.57
C ALA A 294 -2.79 -0.74 -1.53
N ILE A 295 -1.97 -1.46 -0.76
CA ILE A 295 -2.13 -2.88 -0.46
C ILE A 295 -2.20 -3.03 1.06
N ILE A 296 -3.28 -3.61 1.56
CA ILE A 296 -3.40 -4.05 2.95
C ILE A 296 -3.06 -5.53 3.00
N GLN A 297 -2.05 -5.90 3.79
CA GLN A 297 -1.66 -7.28 4.05
C GLN A 297 -2.10 -7.65 5.46
N PHE A 298 -2.98 -8.65 5.56
CA PHE A 298 -3.44 -9.20 6.82
C PHE A 298 -2.55 -10.40 7.17
N GLU A 299 -1.66 -10.23 8.14
CA GLU A 299 -0.76 -11.28 8.62
C GLU A 299 -1.47 -12.03 9.75
N GLY A 300 -1.88 -13.27 9.49
CA GLY A 300 -2.56 -14.13 10.44
C GLY A 300 -3.58 -15.05 9.78
N GLU A 301 -4.09 -16.04 10.52
CA GLU A 301 -5.07 -16.99 9.99
C GLU A 301 -6.48 -16.39 9.84
N ARG A 302 -6.75 -15.27 10.52
CA ARG A 302 -8.06 -14.62 10.52
C ARG A 302 -8.07 -13.43 9.57
N LEU A 303 -8.81 -13.57 8.48
CA LEU A 303 -9.05 -12.49 7.51
C LEU A 303 -10.33 -11.71 7.86
N PRO A 304 -10.43 -10.43 7.45
CA PRO A 304 -11.69 -9.70 7.52
C PRO A 304 -12.80 -10.38 6.71
N ALA A 305 -14.04 -10.16 7.12
CA ALA A 305 -15.22 -10.62 6.39
C ALA A 305 -15.40 -9.83 5.09
N ARG A 306 -15.14 -8.51 5.12
CA ARG A 306 -15.29 -7.60 3.99
C ARG A 306 -14.27 -6.49 4.03
N CYS A 307 -13.87 -6.01 2.85
CA CYS A 307 -13.05 -4.81 2.67
C CYS A 307 -13.74 -3.85 1.71
N TYR A 308 -13.61 -2.55 1.94
CA TYR A 308 -14.18 -1.50 1.10
C TYR A 308 -13.15 -0.43 0.80
N GLY A 309 -13.05 -0.03 -0.47
CA GLY A 309 -12.32 1.19 -0.82
C GLY A 309 -13.18 2.41 -0.54
N TYR A 310 -12.57 3.52 -0.13
CA TYR A 310 -13.28 4.79 0.02
C TYR A 310 -12.43 5.99 -0.38
N THR A 311 -13.11 7.10 -0.65
CA THR A 311 -12.52 8.44 -0.74
C THR A 311 -13.19 9.39 0.24
N ALA A 312 -12.47 10.41 0.70
CA ALA A 312 -13.04 11.52 1.44
C ALA A 312 -12.35 12.83 1.04
N GLU A 313 -13.08 13.94 1.14
CA GLU A 313 -12.58 15.25 0.73
C GLU A 313 -11.72 15.95 1.80
N SER A 314 -11.96 15.60 3.07
CA SER A 314 -11.30 16.11 4.28
C SER A 314 -11.43 15.05 5.39
N SER A 315 -10.82 15.29 6.55
CA SER A 315 -10.95 14.40 7.72
C SER A 315 -12.37 14.33 8.26
N GLU A 316 -13.13 15.43 8.15
CA GLU A 316 -14.51 15.55 8.63
C GLU A 316 -15.57 15.28 7.56
N ALA A 317 -15.19 15.26 6.28
CA ALA A 317 -16.11 14.99 5.20
C ALA A 317 -16.61 13.54 5.23
N PRO A 318 -17.85 13.28 4.79
CA PRO A 318 -18.36 11.92 4.63
C PRO A 318 -17.46 11.08 3.72
N ARG A 319 -17.21 9.82 4.12
CA ARG A 319 -16.52 8.84 3.29
C ARG A 319 -17.45 8.37 2.18
N GLN A 320 -17.00 8.48 0.93
CA GLN A 320 -17.66 7.91 -0.23
C GLN A 320 -17.06 6.54 -0.53
N ARG A 321 -17.82 5.47 -0.29
CA ARG A 321 -17.42 4.11 -0.65
C ARG A 321 -17.30 3.97 -2.17
N LEU A 322 -16.19 3.38 -2.58
CA LEU A 322 -15.84 3.13 -3.97
C LEU A 322 -16.24 1.72 -4.43
N GLY A 323 -16.46 0.81 -3.47
CA GLY A 323 -16.90 -0.56 -3.73
C GLY A 323 -16.23 -1.56 -2.80
N GLU A 324 -16.76 -2.78 -2.78
CA GLU A 324 -16.17 -3.89 -2.04
C GLU A 324 -14.89 -4.38 -2.74
N LEU A 325 -13.86 -4.64 -1.96
CA LEU A 325 -12.56 -5.13 -2.40
C LEU A 325 -12.42 -6.60 -2.04
N TRP A 326 -11.93 -7.37 -2.99
CA TRP A 326 -11.69 -8.80 -2.79
C TRP A 326 -10.45 -9.01 -1.90
N ILE A 327 -10.57 -9.91 -0.92
CA ILE A 327 -9.43 -10.41 -0.14
C ILE A 327 -8.93 -11.67 -0.83
N GLY A 328 -7.74 -11.56 -1.43
CA GLY A 328 -7.12 -12.67 -2.15
C GLY A 328 -6.61 -13.79 -1.22
N THR A 329 -6.24 -14.93 -1.82
CA THR A 329 -5.58 -16.03 -1.09
C THR A 329 -4.22 -15.66 -0.50
N SER A 330 -3.66 -14.52 -0.90
CA SER A 330 -2.48 -13.91 -0.30
C SER A 330 -2.77 -13.17 1.01
N GLY A 331 -4.02 -13.20 1.50
CA GLY A 331 -4.42 -12.45 2.71
C GLY A 331 -4.33 -10.94 2.51
N SER A 332 -4.59 -10.44 1.29
CA SER A 332 -4.45 -9.01 1.01
C SER A 332 -5.61 -8.45 0.20
N ALA A 333 -5.89 -7.18 0.42
CA ALA A 333 -6.81 -6.36 -0.36
C ALA A 333 -6.04 -5.16 -0.94
N ASN A 334 -6.40 -4.72 -2.14
CA ASN A 334 -5.72 -3.60 -2.78
C ASN A 334 -6.69 -2.68 -3.53
N ILE A 335 -6.28 -1.42 -3.66
CA ILE A 335 -6.94 -0.42 -4.49
C ILE A 335 -5.90 0.25 -5.39
N ALA A 336 -6.30 0.60 -6.61
CA ALA A 336 -5.51 1.40 -7.54
C ALA A 336 -6.37 2.56 -8.07
N VAL A 337 -5.88 3.78 -7.92
CA VAL A 337 -6.59 5.02 -8.26
C VAL A 337 -5.66 5.86 -9.13
N GLY A 338 -6.14 6.21 -10.33
CA GLY A 338 -5.42 7.12 -11.23
C GLY A 338 -5.91 8.56 -11.08
N ALA A 339 -5.08 9.52 -11.48
CA ALA A 339 -5.34 10.97 -11.42
C ALA A 339 -5.92 11.41 -10.06
N VAL A 340 -5.26 10.97 -8.98
CA VAL A 340 -5.68 11.27 -7.61
C VAL A 340 -5.57 12.77 -7.37
N ARG A 341 -6.66 13.36 -6.90
CA ARG A 341 -6.71 14.77 -6.52
C ARG A 341 -6.38 14.94 -5.04
N ARG A 342 -6.34 16.20 -4.60
CA ARG A 342 -6.27 16.51 -3.17
C ARG A 342 -7.45 15.87 -2.44
N GLY A 343 -7.20 15.14 -1.36
CA GLY A 343 -8.22 14.40 -0.63
C GLY A 343 -7.64 13.24 0.16
N ILE A 344 -8.49 12.28 0.49
CA ILE A 344 -8.16 11.06 1.22
C ILE A 344 -8.60 9.87 0.39
N VAL A 345 -7.74 8.86 0.27
CA VAL A 345 -8.10 7.55 -0.29
C VAL A 345 -7.71 6.48 0.73
N GLY A 346 -8.64 5.59 1.02
CA GLY A 346 -8.41 4.54 2.02
C GLY A 346 -9.08 3.23 1.71
N ILE A 347 -8.74 2.24 2.52
CA ILE A 347 -9.38 0.92 2.59
C ILE A 347 -9.85 0.74 4.02
N GLU A 348 -11.12 0.41 4.20
CA GLU A 348 -11.72 0.01 5.47
C GLU A 348 -12.13 -1.46 5.42
N TRP A 349 -12.21 -2.13 6.56
CA TRP A 349 -12.54 -3.55 6.63
C TRP A 349 -13.42 -3.88 7.83
N GLU A 350 -14.25 -4.90 7.67
CA GLU A 350 -15.19 -5.38 8.69
C GLU A 350 -14.79 -6.81 9.06
N TRP A 351 -14.69 -7.08 10.36
CA TRP A 351 -14.36 -8.40 10.88
C TRP A 351 -15.61 -9.21 11.23
N HIS A 352 -15.43 -10.53 11.35
CA HIS A 352 -16.46 -11.43 11.88
C HIS A 352 -16.81 -11.15 13.34
#